data_AF-A0A7S2G0G2-F1
#
_entry.id   AF-A0A7S2G0G2-F1
#
_cell.length_a   1.000
_cell.length_b   1.000
_cell.length_c   1.000
_cell.angle_alpha   90.00
_cell.angle_beta   90.00
_cell.angle_gamma   90.00
#
_symmetry.space_group_name_H-M   'P 1'
#
loop_
_entity.id
_entity.type
_entity.pdbx_description
1 polymer ?
#
loop_
_entity_poly.entity_id
_entity_poly.type
_entity_poly.pdbx_seq_one_letter_code
_entity_poly.pdbx_strand_id
1 'polypeptide(L)'
;AIVHATMVADELAYDCGGGIFTARIQTEWDRLRQFHESCKAQQGSSDIFVQQCPGFAAMEAVPHDIYVTYIEEMESDYNCQGFCSGHQQALFNTESFKGDSCSSAVSGHLREVGFEVGLPMIVNGVLAVALGLCLQRYRHL
;
A
#
# COMPACT_ATOMS: atom_id res chain seq x y z
N ALA A 1 -5.14 16.86 5.88
CA ALA A 1 -4.36 15.62 6.14
C ALA A 1 -5.28 14.44 6.42
N ILE A 2 -6.06 14.43 7.51
CA ILE A 2 -6.94 13.29 7.88
C ILE A 2 -7.97 12.96 6.80
N VAL A 3 -8.67 13.97 6.25
CA VAL A 3 -9.67 13.77 5.16
C VAL A 3 -9.06 13.19 3.88
N HIS A 4 -7.80 13.53 3.57
CA HIS A 4 -7.11 12.99 2.40
C HIS A 4 -6.67 11.54 2.62
N ALA A 5 -6.23 11.19 3.83
CA ALA A 5 -5.83 9.83 4.17
C ALA A 5 -7.02 8.86 4.14
N THR A 6 -8.21 9.30 4.59
CA THR A 6 -9.43 8.49 4.51
C THR A 6 -9.88 8.26 3.07
N MET A 7 -9.77 9.29 2.21
CA MET A 7 -10.11 9.13 0.79
C MET A 7 -9.21 8.14 0.07
N VAL A 8 -7.89 8.18 0.32
CA VAL A 8 -6.93 7.24 -0.28
C VAL A 8 -7.16 5.81 0.24
N ALA A 9 -7.43 5.64 1.54
CA ALA A 9 -7.73 4.33 2.11
C ALA A 9 -9.02 3.75 1.54
N ASP A 10 -10.05 4.56 1.34
CA ASP A 10 -11.31 4.12 0.74
C ASP A 10 -11.16 3.80 -0.75
N GLU A 11 -10.37 4.58 -1.50
CA GLU A 11 -10.03 4.26 -2.89
C GLU A 11 -9.29 2.91 -2.99
N LEU A 12 -8.30 2.68 -2.13
CA LEU A 12 -7.56 1.40 -2.08
C LEU A 12 -8.45 0.22 -1.69
N ALA A 13 -9.39 0.42 -0.77
CA ALA A 13 -10.26 -0.64 -0.25
C ALA A 13 -11.42 -0.99 -1.19
N TYR A 14 -12.05 0.00 -1.82
CA TYR A 14 -13.33 -0.18 -2.51
C TYR A 14 -13.31 0.16 -4.00
N ASP A 15 -12.36 0.98 -4.45
CA ASP A 15 -12.27 1.44 -5.84
C ASP A 15 -10.86 1.21 -6.42
N CYS A 16 -10.22 0.11 -6.01
CA CYS A 16 -8.87 -0.20 -6.46
C CYS A 16 -8.85 -0.41 -7.98
N GLY A 17 -8.06 0.41 -8.67
CA GLY A 17 -7.98 0.44 -10.12
C GLY A 17 -8.95 1.42 -10.78
N GLY A 18 -9.85 2.05 -10.03
CA GLY A 18 -10.75 3.10 -10.51
C GLY A 18 -10.08 4.48 -10.57
N GLY A 19 -9.21 4.79 -9.62
CA GLY A 19 -8.46 6.05 -9.59
C GLY A 19 -7.13 6.02 -10.35
N ILE A 20 -6.62 7.20 -10.72
CA ILE A 20 -5.43 7.34 -11.59
C ILE A 20 -4.19 6.66 -10.98
N PHE A 21 -4.01 6.78 -9.65
CA PHE A 21 -2.84 6.23 -8.97
C PHE A 21 -2.93 4.71 -8.80
N THR A 22 -4.07 4.21 -8.31
CA THR A 22 -4.29 2.77 -8.12
C THR A 22 -4.34 2.03 -9.45
N ALA A 23 -4.92 2.61 -10.49
CA ALA A 23 -4.89 2.07 -11.85
C ALA A 23 -3.47 1.94 -12.40
N ARG A 24 -2.60 2.92 -12.13
CA ARG A 24 -1.21 2.87 -12.59
C ARG A 24 -0.42 1.76 -11.91
N ILE A 25 -0.56 1.63 -10.58
CA ILE A 25 0.10 0.57 -9.83
C ILE A 25 -0.41 -0.81 -10.28
N GLN A 26 -1.73 -0.96 -10.45
CA GLN A 26 -2.33 -2.19 -10.97
C GLN A 26 -1.77 -2.54 -12.36
N THR A 27 -1.64 -1.56 -13.26
CA THR A 27 -1.08 -1.77 -14.60
C THR A 27 0.37 -2.26 -14.55
N GLU A 28 1.20 -1.66 -13.69
CA GLU A 28 2.60 -2.08 -13.53
C GLU A 28 2.70 -3.46 -12.86
N TRP A 29 1.83 -3.75 -11.90
CA TRP A 29 1.73 -5.06 -11.26
C TRP A 29 1.33 -6.14 -12.28
N ASP A 30 0.32 -5.89 -13.12
CA ASP A 30 -0.10 -6.81 -14.19
C ASP A 30 1.01 -7.01 -15.23
N ARG A 31 1.78 -5.97 -15.55
CA ARG A 31 2.94 -6.06 -16.45
C ARG A 31 4.01 -6.99 -15.87
N LEU A 32 4.36 -6.84 -14.60
CA LEU A 32 5.32 -7.71 -13.91
C LEU A 32 4.81 -9.14 -13.80
N ARG A 33 3.52 -9.32 -13.52
CA ARG A 33 2.87 -10.64 -13.49
C ARG A 33 2.98 -11.34 -14.83
N GLN A 34 2.63 -10.68 -15.93
CA GLN A 34 2.71 -11.28 -17.26
C GLN A 34 4.14 -11.71 -17.60
N PHE A 35 5.13 -10.87 -17.27
CA PHE A 35 6.54 -11.22 -17.38
C PHE A 35 6.89 -12.45 -16.54
N HIS A 36 6.48 -12.48 -15.26
CA HIS A 36 6.72 -13.59 -14.35
C HIS A 36 6.10 -14.91 -14.81
N GLU A 37 4.84 -14.88 -15.23
CA GLU A 37 4.14 -16.06 -15.77
C GLU A 37 4.82 -16.60 -17.03
N SER A 38 5.27 -15.71 -17.92
CA SER A 38 6.02 -16.12 -19.11
C SER A 38 7.37 -16.77 -18.77
N CYS A 39 8.05 -16.25 -17.75
CA CYS A 39 9.31 -16.78 -17.25
C CYS A 39 9.11 -18.15 -16.57
N LYS A 40 8.08 -18.32 -15.74
CA LYS A 40 7.70 -19.60 -15.14
C LYS A 40 7.43 -20.66 -16.21
N ALA A 41 6.70 -20.30 -17.26
CA ALA A 41 6.43 -21.18 -18.39
C ALA A 41 7.70 -21.61 -19.14
N GLN A 42 8.69 -20.73 -19.28
CA GLN A 42 9.96 -21.03 -19.95
C GLN A 42 10.90 -21.90 -19.10
N GLN A 43 10.96 -21.66 -17.79
CA GLN A 43 11.84 -22.40 -16.89
C GLN A 43 11.23 -23.73 -16.40
N GLY A 44 9.92 -23.90 -16.49
CA GLY A 44 9.23 -25.09 -16.00
C GLY A 44 9.17 -25.20 -14.47
N SER A 45 9.36 -24.09 -13.76
CA SER A 45 9.29 -24.02 -12.29
C SER A 45 8.24 -23.01 -11.84
N SER A 46 7.42 -23.39 -10.86
CA SER A 46 6.43 -22.50 -10.22
C SER A 46 7.01 -21.62 -9.12
N ASP A 47 8.20 -21.97 -8.62
CA ASP A 47 8.76 -21.47 -7.35
C ASP A 47 9.90 -20.46 -7.55
N ILE A 48 9.97 -19.85 -8.74
CA ILE A 48 10.94 -18.80 -9.02
C ILE A 48 10.35 -17.42 -8.70
N PHE A 49 11.19 -16.53 -8.21
CA PHE A 49 10.83 -15.12 -7.98
C PHE A 49 10.92 -14.32 -9.28
N VAL A 50 10.16 -13.23 -9.38
CA VAL A 50 10.24 -12.37 -10.57
C VAL A 50 11.66 -11.80 -10.77
N GLN A 51 12.38 -11.55 -9.67
CA GLN A 51 13.78 -11.08 -9.70
C GLN A 51 14.77 -12.11 -10.28
N GLN A 52 14.43 -13.40 -10.22
CA GLN A 52 15.26 -14.48 -10.77
C GLN A 52 15.03 -14.70 -12.26
N CYS A 53 14.04 -14.02 -12.85
CA CYS A 53 13.72 -14.16 -14.24
C CYS A 53 14.72 -13.43 -15.16
N PRO A 54 15.21 -14.09 -16.22
CA PRO A 54 16.04 -13.44 -17.23
C PRO A 54 15.32 -12.23 -17.83
N GLY A 55 15.99 -11.07 -17.83
CA GLY A 55 15.42 -9.82 -18.35
C GLY A 55 14.71 -8.95 -17.31
N PHE A 56 14.64 -9.37 -16.04
CA PHE A 56 14.04 -8.58 -14.97
C PHE A 56 14.69 -7.19 -14.81
N ALA A 57 16.02 -7.09 -14.92
CA ALA A 57 16.72 -5.80 -14.86
C ALA A 57 16.29 -4.80 -15.96
N ALA A 58 15.78 -5.30 -17.11
CA ALA A 58 15.21 -4.42 -18.13
C ALA A 58 13.78 -3.96 -17.78
N MET A 59 13.06 -4.74 -16.97
CA MET A 59 11.74 -4.37 -16.45
C MET A 59 11.83 -3.30 -15.36
N GLU A 60 12.92 -3.27 -14.61
CA GLU A 60 13.25 -2.25 -13.62
C GLU A 60 13.82 -0.96 -14.21
N ALA A 61 14.07 -0.90 -15.52
CA ALA A 61 14.61 0.32 -16.12
C ALA A 61 13.62 1.50 -15.97
N VAL A 62 14.17 2.69 -15.66
CA VAL A 62 13.41 3.96 -15.56
C VAL A 62 12.53 4.12 -16.80
N PRO A 63 11.23 4.46 -16.65
CA PRO A 63 10.57 5.03 -15.46
C PRO A 63 9.83 4.01 -14.58
N HIS A 64 10.07 2.71 -14.75
CA HIS A 64 9.30 1.68 -14.05
C HIS A 64 9.87 1.30 -12.67
N ASP A 65 11.13 1.64 -12.41
CA ASP A 65 11.85 1.36 -11.16
C ASP A 65 11.03 1.69 -9.91
N ILE A 66 10.45 2.89 -9.85
CA ILE A 66 9.70 3.36 -8.67
C ILE A 66 8.51 2.45 -8.37
N TYR A 67 7.78 1.99 -9.39
CA TYR A 67 6.63 1.11 -9.19
C TYR A 67 7.05 -0.30 -8.82
N VAL A 68 8.15 -0.80 -9.40
CA VAL A 68 8.67 -2.13 -9.08
C VAL A 68 9.12 -2.18 -7.62
N THR A 69 9.95 -1.23 -7.19
CA THR A 69 10.39 -1.13 -5.79
C THR A 69 9.22 -0.96 -4.85
N TYR A 70 8.26 -0.09 -5.18
CA TYR A 70 7.08 0.10 -4.35
C TYR A 70 6.23 -1.17 -4.21
N ILE A 71 6.07 -1.96 -5.27
CA ILE A 71 5.35 -3.24 -5.22
C ILE A 71 6.11 -4.26 -4.37
N GLU A 72 7.43 -4.35 -4.52
CA GLU A 72 8.27 -5.25 -3.74
C GLU A 72 8.22 -4.94 -2.23
N GLU A 73 8.39 -3.67 -1.87
CA GLU A 73 8.29 -3.21 -0.49
C GLU A 73 6.90 -3.48 0.08
N MET A 74 5.84 -3.22 -0.70
CA MET A 74 4.46 -3.45 -0.27
C MET A 74 4.15 -4.93 -0.02
N GLU A 75 4.54 -5.83 -0.94
CA GLU A 75 4.34 -7.28 -0.77
C GLU A 75 5.13 -7.81 0.45
N SER A 76 6.32 -7.24 0.69
CA SER A 76 7.19 -7.63 1.81
C SER A 76 6.66 -7.12 3.15
N ASP A 77 6.38 -5.83 3.26
CA ASP A 77 6.00 -5.16 4.51
C ASP A 77 4.61 -5.57 4.99
N TYR A 78 3.68 -5.77 4.06
CA TYR A 78 2.28 -6.08 4.38
C TYR A 78 1.93 -7.57 4.21
N ASN A 79 2.89 -8.41 3.81
CA ASN A 79 2.70 -9.84 3.58
C ASN A 79 1.42 -10.16 2.77
N CYS A 80 1.25 -9.44 1.66
CA CYS A 80 0.05 -9.43 0.85
C CYS A 80 0.31 -9.98 -0.56
N GLN A 81 -0.75 -10.24 -1.32
CA GLN A 81 -0.63 -10.83 -2.65
C GLN A 81 -1.55 -10.16 -3.66
N GLY A 82 -1.04 -9.92 -4.87
CA GLY A 82 -1.76 -9.12 -5.86
C GLY A 82 -1.94 -7.67 -5.41
N PHE A 83 -2.15 -6.75 -6.35
CA PHE A 83 -2.42 -5.37 -5.97
C PHE A 83 -3.90 -5.15 -5.62
N CYS A 84 -4.80 -5.17 -6.60
CA CYS A 84 -6.25 -5.02 -6.36
C CYS A 84 -7.00 -6.34 -6.08
N SER A 85 -6.42 -7.50 -6.45
CA SER A 85 -7.09 -8.80 -6.32
C SER A 85 -6.27 -9.76 -5.45
N GLY A 86 -6.86 -10.25 -4.36
CA GLY A 86 -6.20 -11.16 -3.42
C GLY A 86 -6.19 -12.63 -3.85
N HIS A 87 -6.35 -12.94 -5.14
CA HIS A 87 -6.32 -14.33 -5.66
C HIS A 87 -5.10 -14.60 -6.55
N GLN A 88 -4.17 -13.66 -6.58
CA GLN A 88 -3.01 -13.70 -7.43
C GLN A 88 -1.79 -13.98 -6.55
N GLN A 89 -0.85 -14.79 -7.04
CA GLN A 89 0.38 -15.07 -6.30
C GLN A 89 1.23 -13.80 -6.22
N ALA A 90 1.85 -13.56 -5.06
CA ALA A 90 2.84 -12.51 -4.89
C ALA A 90 4.03 -12.71 -5.85
N LEU A 91 4.60 -11.60 -6.31
CA LEU A 91 5.68 -11.56 -7.29
C LEU A 91 7.06 -11.67 -6.61
N PHE A 92 7.18 -11.06 -5.43
CA PHE A 92 8.43 -10.90 -4.68
C PHE A 92 8.44 -11.71 -3.39
N ASN A 93 7.30 -11.90 -2.74
CA ASN A 93 7.23 -12.59 -1.44
C ASN A 93 6.56 -13.98 -1.55
N THR A 94 7.33 -15.06 -1.40
CA THR A 94 6.76 -16.41 -1.38
C THR A 94 5.98 -16.69 -0.12
N GLU A 95 6.27 -16.05 1.02
CA GLU A 95 5.59 -16.36 2.28
C GLU A 95 4.11 -15.92 2.27
N SER A 96 3.73 -15.05 1.34
CA SER A 96 2.38 -14.51 1.16
C SER A 96 1.39 -15.44 0.45
N PHE A 97 1.53 -16.77 0.59
CA PHE A 97 0.68 -17.76 -0.12
C PHE A 97 -0.82 -17.68 0.19
N LYS A 98 -1.21 -16.98 1.26
CA LYS A 98 -2.61 -16.72 1.65
C LYS A 98 -2.69 -15.35 2.33
N GLY A 99 -3.36 -14.41 1.69
CA GLY A 99 -3.52 -13.08 2.27
C GLY A 99 -4.50 -12.21 1.50
N ASP A 100 -4.77 -11.04 2.08
CA ASP A 100 -5.55 -10.00 1.45
C ASP A 100 -4.82 -9.43 0.22
N SER A 101 -5.56 -8.74 -0.65
CA SER A 101 -4.91 -7.94 -1.69
C SER A 101 -4.03 -6.88 -1.04
N CYS A 102 -2.94 -6.50 -1.68
CA CYS A 102 -2.09 -5.46 -1.12
C CYS A 102 -2.81 -4.12 -0.96
N SER A 103 -3.77 -3.80 -1.84
CA SER A 103 -4.62 -2.63 -1.66
C SER A 103 -5.45 -2.71 -0.37
N SER A 104 -5.99 -3.89 -0.05
CA SER A 104 -6.78 -4.12 1.16
C SER A 104 -5.90 -4.07 2.41
N ALA A 105 -4.75 -4.76 2.40
CA ALA A 105 -3.80 -4.76 3.51
C ALA A 105 -3.29 -3.35 3.85
N VAL A 106 -2.86 -2.59 2.83
CA VAL A 106 -2.43 -1.20 2.97
C VAL A 106 -3.57 -0.32 3.47
N SER A 107 -4.79 -0.48 2.94
CA SER A 107 -5.94 0.31 3.41
C SER A 107 -6.29 0.04 4.89
N GLY A 108 -6.18 -1.22 5.33
CA GLY A 108 -6.37 -1.61 6.72
C GLY A 108 -5.34 -0.97 7.63
N HIS A 109 -4.06 -1.03 7.23
CA HIS A 109 -2.97 -0.42 7.98
C HIS A 109 -3.08 1.12 8.05
N LEU A 110 -3.43 1.78 6.94
CA LEU A 110 -3.66 3.23 6.91
C LEU A 110 -4.77 3.66 7.86
N ARG A 111 -5.84 2.85 7.98
CA ARG A 111 -6.92 3.12 8.93
C ARG A 111 -6.44 2.94 10.37
N GLU A 112 -5.72 1.88 10.67
CA GLU A 112 -5.16 1.61 11.99
C GLU A 112 -4.24 2.74 12.46
N VAL A 113 -3.23 3.09 11.65
CA VAL A 113 -2.31 4.21 11.93
C VAL A 113 -3.08 5.53 12.03
N GLY A 114 -4.10 5.71 11.18
CA GLY A 114 -4.99 6.87 11.24
C GLY A 114 -5.70 7.02 12.59
N PHE A 115 -6.13 5.91 13.20
CA PHE A 115 -6.70 5.91 14.55
C PHE A 115 -5.64 6.15 15.63
N GLU A 116 -4.50 5.47 15.55
CA GLU A 116 -3.41 5.59 16.53
C GLU A 116 -2.86 7.00 16.64
N VAL A 117 -2.72 7.71 15.52
CA VAL A 117 -2.23 9.09 15.49
C VAL A 117 -3.37 10.10 15.67
N GLY A 118 -4.54 9.82 15.11
CA GLY A 118 -5.67 10.73 15.11
C GLY A 118 -6.26 10.97 16.50
N LEU A 119 -6.43 9.92 17.30
CA LEU A 119 -6.99 10.04 18.64
C LEU A 119 -6.16 10.92 19.57
N PRO A 120 -4.84 10.72 19.72
CA PRO A 120 -3.99 11.59 20.53
C PRO A 120 -4.01 13.05 20.06
N MET A 121 -4.02 13.31 18.75
CA MET A 121 -4.11 14.68 18.24
C MET A 121 -5.42 15.36 18.64
N ILE A 122 -6.55 14.66 18.56
CA ILE A 122 -7.85 15.20 18.97
C ILE A 122 -7.84 15.49 20.48
N VAL A 123 -7.38 14.55 21.30
CA VAL A 123 -7.33 14.70 22.75
C VAL A 123 -6.44 15.89 23.14
N ASN A 124 -5.24 15.97 22.57
CA ASN A 124 -4.31 17.08 22.83
C ASN A 124 -4.86 18.42 22.35
N GLY A 125 -5.56 18.45 21.20
CA GLY A 125 -6.22 19.66 20.69
C GLY A 125 -7.31 20.16 21.64
N VAL A 126 -8.18 19.26 22.12
CA VAL A 126 -9.24 19.61 23.09
C VAL A 126 -8.64 20.13 24.39
N LEU A 127 -7.59 19.47 24.90
CA LEU A 127 -6.89 19.91 26.11
C LEU A 127 -6.28 21.31 25.95
N ALA A 128 -5.62 21.57 24.82
CA ALA A 128 -5.03 22.87 24.54
C ALA A 128 -6.08 24.00 24.49
N VAL A 129 -7.24 23.74 23.86
CA VAL A 129 -8.36 24.69 23.84
C VAL A 129 -8.89 24.93 25.26
N ALA A 130 -9.08 23.89 26.05
CA ALA A 130 -9.56 24.01 27.42
C ALA A 130 -8.60 24.84 28.30
N LEU A 131 -7.29 24.60 28.20
CA LEU A 131 -6.27 25.39 28.89
C LEU A 131 -6.28 26.86 28.44
N GLY A 132 -6.43 27.12 27.14
CA GLY A 132 -6.55 28.47 26.60
C GLY A 132 -7.74 29.24 27.18
N LEU A 133 -8.91 28.59 27.28
CA LEU A 133 -10.11 29.19 27.88
C LEU A 133 -9.94 29.47 29.38
N CYS A 134 -9.29 28.56 30.12
CA CYS A 134 -8.98 28.77 31.53
C CYS A 134 -8.06 29.98 31.74
N LEU A 135 -7.00 30.09 30.94
CA LEU A 135 -6.06 31.22 31.00
C LEU A 135 -6.71 32.55 30.60
N GLN A 136 -7.56 32.54 29.57
CA GLN A 136 -8.32 33.73 29.16
C GLN A 136 -9.21 34.23 30.30
N ARG A 137 -9.91 33.33 30.99
CA ARG A 137 -10.76 33.69 32.13
C ARG A 137 -9.95 34.21 33.32
N TYR A 138 -8.78 33.64 33.59
CA TYR A 138 -7.89 34.10 34.66
C TYR A 138 -7.39 35.53 34.41
N ARG A 139 -7.10 35.92 33.17
CA ARG A 139 -6.66 37.28 32.83
C ARG A 139 -7.73 38.37 33.09
N HIS A 140 -9.00 37.99 33.15
CA HIS A 140 -10.10 38.92 33.41
C HIS A 140 -10.47 39.06 34.90
N LEU A 141 -9.81 38.31 35.80
CA LEU A 141 -9.93 38.41 37.26
C LEU A 141 -8.76 39.23 37.83
#